data_AF-A0A7V8YX41-F1
#
_entry.id   AF-A0A7V8YX41-F1
#
_cell.length_a   1.000
_cell.length_b   1.000
_cell.length_c   1.000
_cell.angle_alpha   90.00
_cell.angle_beta   90.00
_cell.angle_gamma   90.00
#
_symmetry.space_group_name_H-M   'P 1'
#
loop_
_entity.id
_entity.type
_entity.pdbx_description
1 polymer ?
#
loop_
_entity_poly.entity_id
_entity_poly.type
_entity_poly.pdbx_seq_one_letter_code
_entity_poly.pdbx_strand_id
1 'polypeptide(L)' 'MSDRIFRASSKWIHSEFPHLQKFRWQGGYGIFSISKSLAPDVIDYFKKQRELHKKQSFEDEYVSLLNLHGVYFDERYLFY' A
#
# COMPACT_ATOMS: atom_id res chain seq x y z
N MET A 1 0.52 -14.95 5.03
CA MET A 1 1.65 -14.94 4.06
C MET A 1 2.41 -13.62 4.09
N SER A 2 1.73 -12.48 3.95
CA SER A 2 2.31 -11.12 3.95
C SER A 2 3.06 -10.75 5.24
N ASP A 3 2.54 -11.16 6.39
CA ASP A 3 3.17 -11.03 7.71
C ASP A 3 4.63 -11.51 7.79
N ARG A 4 4.96 -12.61 7.09
CA ARG A 4 6.31 -13.17 7.08
C ARG A 4 7.27 -12.27 6.30
N ILE A 5 6.78 -11.65 5.22
CA ILE A 5 7.53 -10.74 4.36
C ILE A 5 7.86 -9.47 5.13
N PHE A 6 6.87 -8.86 5.79
CA PHE A 6 7.06 -7.63 6.56
C PHE A 6 8.04 -7.82 7.73
N ARG A 7 7.92 -8.93 8.47
CA ARG A 7 8.85 -9.23 9.56
C ARG A 7 10.28 -9.48 9.08
N ALA A 8 10.45 -10.26 8.01
CA ALA A 8 11.76 -10.54 7.46
C ALA A 8 12.44 -9.27 6.90
N SER A 9 11.69 -8.42 6.20
CA SER A 9 12.21 -7.18 5.65
C SER A 9 12.53 -6.14 6.73
N SER A 10 11.71 -6.03 7.79
CA SER A 10 12.04 -5.17 8.94
C SER A 10 13.36 -5.58 9.59
N LYS A 11 13.54 -6.89 9.85
CA LYS A 11 14.80 -7.40 10.42
C LYS A 11 16.01 -7.08 9.53
N TRP A 12 15.86 -7.26 8.22
CA TRP A 12 16.92 -6.92 7.26
C TRP A 12 17.22 -5.41 7.24
N ILE A 13 16.19 -4.55 7.21
CA ILE A 13 16.36 -3.09 7.23
C ILE A 13 17.10 -2.64 8.49
N HIS A 14 16.74 -3.18 9.67
CA HIS A 14 17.40 -2.83 10.93
C HIS A 14 18.87 -3.30 10.99
N SER A 15 19.21 -4.37 10.25
CA SER A 15 20.56 -4.92 10.16
C SER A 15 21.44 -4.11 9.19
N GLU A 16 20.96 -3.87 7.97
CA GLU A 16 21.73 -3.19 6.91
C GLU A 16 21.80 -1.68 7.09
N PHE A 17 20.77 -1.09 7.71
CA PHE A 17 20.66 0.36 7.86
C PHE A 17 20.53 0.74 9.34
N PRO A 18 21.66 0.84 10.09
CA PRO A 18 21.64 1.19 11.50
C PRO A 18 21.00 2.55 11.81
N HIS A 19 20.89 3.46 10.84
CA HIS A 19 20.19 4.75 11.02
C HIS A 19 18.65 4.62 10.92
N LEU A 20 18.13 3.47 10.47
CA LEU A 20 16.69 3.20 10.30
C LEU A 20 16.13 2.30 11.41
N GLN A 21 16.68 2.32 12.64
CA GLN A 21 16.16 1.49 13.76
C GLN A 21 14.68 1.73 14.09
N LYS A 22 14.17 2.92 13.77
CA LYS A 22 12.75 3.27 13.99
C LYS A 22 11.84 2.84 12.84
N PHE A 23 12.38 2.28 11.76
CA PHE A 23 11.58 1.80 10.64
C PHE A 23 10.60 0.73 11.13
N ARG A 24 9.35 0.87 10.74
CA ARG A 24 8.30 -0.13 10.94
C ARG A 24 7.33 -0.03 9.78
N TRP A 25 6.80 -1.17 9.36
CA TRP A 25 5.65 -1.19 8.47
C TRP A 25 4.43 -0.56 9.17
N GLN A 26 3.55 0.03 8.37
CA GLN A 26 2.21 0.44 8.81
C GLN A 26 1.47 -0.75 9.45
N GLY A 27 0.63 -0.47 10.45
CA GLY A 27 -0.15 -1.51 11.17
C GLY A 27 -1.25 -2.17 10.34
N GLY A 28 -1.42 -1.78 9.08
CA GLY A 28 -2.45 -2.28 8.17
C GLY A 28 -1.96 -2.24 6.72
N TYR A 29 -2.63 -3.01 5.86
CA TYR A 29 -2.33 -3.08 4.43
C TYR A 29 -3.60 -3.42 3.64
N GLY A 30 -3.66 -2.98 2.38
CA GLY A 30 -4.71 -3.37 1.42
C GLY A 30 -4.22 -4.46 0.47
N ILE A 31 -5.07 -5.44 0.17
CA ILE A 31 -4.86 -6.40 -0.92
C ILE A 31 -6.09 -6.41 -1.80
N PHE A 32 -5.88 -6.14 -3.08
CA PHE A 32 -6.93 -6.13 -4.08
C PHE A 32 -6.61 -7.15 -5.18
N SER A 33 -7.59 -7.96 -5.56
CA SER A 33 -7.45 -8.91 -6.66
C SER A 33 -7.83 -8.25 -7.99
N ILE A 34 -7.04 -8.49 -9.03
CA ILE A 34 -7.28 -8.01 -10.39
C ILE A 34 -7.28 -9.18 -11.37
N SER A 35 -7.98 -9.03 -12.50
CA SER A 35 -7.82 -9.94 -13.63
C SER A 35 -6.41 -9.83 -14.20
N LYS A 36 -5.82 -10.96 -14.64
CA LYS A 36 -4.52 -10.98 -15.32
C LYS A 36 -4.49 -10.07 -16.55
N SER A 37 -5.61 -9.91 -17.24
CA SER A 37 -5.72 -9.03 -18.40
C SER A 37 -5.49 -7.55 -18.08
N LEU A 38 -5.72 -7.13 -16.83
CA LEU A 38 -5.51 -5.76 -16.35
C LEU A 38 -4.07 -5.51 -15.86
N ALA A 39 -3.21 -6.53 -15.85
CA ALA A 39 -1.84 -6.40 -15.36
C ALA A 39 -1.04 -5.29 -16.07
N PRO A 40 -1.12 -5.10 -17.41
CA PRO A 40 -0.42 -4.01 -18.09
C PRO A 40 -0.85 -2.63 -17.59
N ASP A 41 -2.16 -2.42 -17.43
CA ASP A 41 -2.72 -1.14 -16.98
C ASP A 41 -2.31 -0.83 -15.54
N VAL A 42 -2.30 -1.85 -14.67
CA VAL A 42 -1.85 -1.72 -13.28
C VAL A 42 -0.34 -1.46 -13.19
N ILE A 43 0.48 -2.05 -14.07
CA ILE A 43 1.91 -1.74 -14.14
C ILE A 43 2.12 -0.27 -14.52
N ASP A 44 1.37 0.23 -15.52
CA ASP A 44 1.47 1.62 -15.95
C ASP A 44 0.94 2.61 -14.91
N TYR A 45 -0.06 2.20 -14.13
CA TYR A 45 -0.50 2.92 -12.93
C TYR A 45 0.65 3.09 -11.92
N PHE A 46 1.35 2.01 -11.57
CA PHE A 46 2.48 2.06 -10.63
C PHE A 46 3.64 2.94 -11.11
N LYS A 47 3.92 2.97 -12.42
CA LYS A 47 4.96 3.86 -12.98
C LYS A 47 4.65 5.34 -12.75
N LYS A 48 3.37 5.71 -12.69
CA LYS A 48 2.91 7.09 -12.51
C LYS A 48 2.68 7.47 -11.06
N GLN A 49 2.65 6.51 -10.12
CA GLN A 49 2.33 6.75 -8.71
C GLN A 49 3.19 7.84 -8.07
N ARG A 50 4.50 7.87 -8.33
CA ARG A 50 5.38 8.90 -7.75
C ARG A 50 4.95 10.33 -8.10
N GLU A 51 4.43 10.55 -9.30
CA GLU A 51 3.93 11.87 -9.72
C GLU A 51 2.52 12.13 -9.21
N LEU A 52 1.67 11.09 -9.14
CA LEU A 52 0.32 11.19 -8.59
C LEU A 52 0.34 11.48 -7.09
N HIS A 53 1.21 10.85 -6.32
CA HIS A 53 1.38 11.06 -4.86
C HIS A 53 1.91 12.45 -4.49
N LYS A 54 2.33 13.27 -5.48
CA LYS A 54 2.57 14.71 -5.24
C LYS A 54 1.27 15.52 -5.15
N LYS A 55 0.17 14.98 -5.66
CA LYS A 55 -1.13 15.67 -5.83
C LYS A 55 -2.29 14.95 -5.15
N GLN A 56 -2.15 13.66 -4.86
CA GLN A 56 -3.17 12.81 -4.26
C GLN A 56 -2.61 12.20 -2.97
N SER A 57 -3.41 12.27 -1.91
CA SER A 57 -3.04 11.66 -0.62
C SER A 57 -3.17 10.13 -0.67
N PHE A 58 -2.55 9.47 0.30
CA PHE A 58 -2.75 8.02 0.48
C PHE A 58 -4.21 7.70 0.79
N GLU A 59 -4.88 8.51 1.62
CA GLU A 59 -6.28 8.32 1.98
C GLU A 59 -7.20 8.38 0.76
N ASP A 60 -6.99 9.36 -0.12
CA ASP A 60 -7.77 9.52 -1.36
C ASP A 60 -7.59 8.33 -2.30
N GLU A 61 -6.35 7.85 -2.43
CA GLU A 61 -6.03 6.68 -3.25
C GLU A 61 -6.66 5.41 -2.67
N TYR A 62 -6.57 5.23 -1.35
CA TYR A 62 -7.12 4.07 -0.67
C TYR A 62 -8.65 4.02 -0.80
N VAL A 63 -9.34 5.14 -0.58
CA VAL A 63 -10.80 5.26 -0.79
C VAL A 63 -11.17 4.98 -2.24
N SER A 64 -10.40 5.50 -3.21
CA SER A 64 -10.62 5.25 -4.64
C SER A 64 -10.52 3.75 -4.98
N LEU A 65 -9.56 3.04 -4.39
CA LEU A 65 -9.40 1.60 -4.57
C LEU A 65 -10.55 0.80 -3.92
N LEU A 66 -10.98 1.18 -2.71
CA LEU A 66 -12.14 0.55 -2.06
C LEU A 66 -13.41 0.69 -2.91
N ASN A 67 -13.66 1.90 -3.43
CA ASN A 67 -14.78 2.17 -4.32
C ASN A 67 -14.69 1.37 -5.63
N LEU A 68 -13.51 1.33 -6.27
CA LEU A 68 -13.28 0.57 -7.51
C LEU A 68 -13.59 -0.92 -7.32
N HIS A 69 -13.29 -1.47 -6.15
CA HIS A 69 -13.52 -2.86 -5.81
C HIS A 69 -14.88 -3.13 -5.14
N GLY A 70 -15.74 -2.11 -4.99
CA GLY A 70 -17.07 -2.24 -4.40
C GLY A 70 -17.06 -2.65 -2.93
N VAL A 71 -15.99 -2.31 -2.20
CA VAL A 71 -15.89 -2.59 -0.77
C VAL A 71 -16.70 -1.53 -0.02
N TYR A 72 -17.69 -1.96 0.75
CA TYR A 72 -18.39 -1.06 1.66
C TYR A 72 -17.52 -0.76 2.88
N PHE A 73 -17.37 0.51 3.18
CA PHE A 73 -16.65 1.00 4.35
C PHE A 73 -17.39 2.20 4.93
N ASP A 74 -17.12 2.48 6.21
CA ASP A 74 -17.56 3.69 6.88
C ASP A 74 -16.33 4.57 7.09
N GLU A 75 -16.34 5.75 6.48
CA GLU A 75 -15.23 6.72 6.49
C GLU A 75 -14.76 7.05 7.91
N ARG A 76 -15.65 6.97 8.90
CA ARG A 76 -15.34 7.24 10.31
C ARG A 76 -14.36 6.24 10.92
N TYR A 77 -14.17 5.08 10.31
CA TYR A 77 -13.31 4.01 10.83
C TYR A 77 -12.13 3.67 9.92
N LEU A 78 -11.93 4.38 8.80
CA LEU A 78 -10.86 4.06 7.86
C LEU A 78 -9.47 4.46 8.34
N PHE A 79 -9.38 5.54 9.14
CA PHE A 79 -8.10 6.17 9.50
C PHE A 79 -7.95 6.45 11.01
N TYR A 80 -8.82 5.86 11.84
CA TYR A 80 -8.85 6.02 13.30
C TYR A 80 -8.30 4.81 14.05
#